data_AF-A0A1B4G6L1-F1
#
_entry.id   AF-A0A1B4G6L1-F1
#
_cell.length_a   1.000
_cell.length_b   1.000
_cell.length_c   1.000
_cell.angle_alpha   90.00
_cell.angle_beta   90.00
_cell.angle_gamma   90.00
#
_symmetry.space_group_name_H-M   'P 1'
#
loop_
_entity.id
_entity.type
_entity.pdbx_description
1 polymer ?
#
loop_
_entity_poly.entity_id
_entity_poly.type
_entity_poly.pdbx_seq_one_letter_code
_entity_poly.pdbx_strand_id
1 'polypeptide(L)'
;MQGQTIAVLGGTGFIGSRLVNALVGAGARVRIATRRREHARHLATLPVEIAELSAFDVRELARFVAGAHAAVNLVGVLHGGRGKPYGEGFERLHVALPAALAAACIEARVPRVLHMSALGADPHAPSMYLRSKGDGEAALHAQAAAGVLDVTVFRPSIVFGPGDAFLNTFARLQRIFPVVPLAMPDALMQPIYVGDVAQAIANACARDATRGKTYELGGPRTYRLEELVRYAGRLVGHSARIVRLPDALARLQACVFEMLPGEPMITRDNLASLSVPSVMTGPIAPELGITPASLESIAPTYIGDAAMRSRFSDWRARR
;
A
#
# COMPACT_ATOMS: atom_id res chain seq x y z
N MET A 1 -17.77 8.31 -13.88
CA MET A 1 -17.73 6.93 -13.35
C MET A 1 -19.10 6.34 -13.08
N GLN A 2 -20.19 7.10 -13.13
CA GLN A 2 -21.53 6.59 -12.84
C GLN A 2 -21.86 5.36 -13.69
N GLY A 3 -22.21 4.24 -13.03
CA GLY A 3 -22.54 2.98 -13.68
C GLY A 3 -21.36 2.14 -14.18
N GLN A 4 -20.12 2.64 -14.08
CA GLN A 4 -18.93 1.83 -14.40
C GLN A 4 -18.68 0.80 -13.30
N THR A 5 -18.36 -0.43 -13.72
CA THR A 5 -17.96 -1.52 -12.82
C THR A 5 -16.45 -1.55 -12.67
N ILE A 6 -15.95 -1.49 -11.43
CA ILE A 6 -14.52 -1.56 -11.10
C ILE A 6 -14.26 -2.81 -10.26
N ALA A 7 -13.39 -3.68 -10.75
CA ALA A 7 -12.98 -4.90 -10.06
C ALA A 7 -11.72 -4.66 -9.24
N VAL A 8 -11.77 -4.84 -7.92
CA VAL A 8 -10.68 -4.47 -6.99
C VAL A 8 -10.14 -5.71 -6.28
N LEU A 9 -8.88 -6.04 -6.53
CA LEU A 9 -8.13 -7.02 -5.77
C LEU A 9 -7.46 -6.32 -4.57
N GLY A 10 -7.64 -6.89 -3.37
CA GLY A 10 -7.15 -6.24 -2.14
C GLY A 10 -8.08 -5.14 -1.61
N GLY A 11 -9.35 -5.10 -2.05
CA GLY A 11 -10.33 -4.10 -1.61
C GLY A 11 -10.66 -4.13 -0.11
N THR A 12 -10.38 -5.23 0.59
CA THR A 12 -10.55 -5.34 2.06
C THR A 12 -9.35 -4.84 2.85
N GLY A 13 -8.28 -4.41 2.18
CA GLY A 13 -7.03 -3.98 2.82
C GLY A 13 -7.05 -2.53 3.29
N PHE A 14 -5.92 -2.09 3.85
CA PHE A 14 -5.72 -0.72 4.34
C PHE A 14 -6.00 0.35 3.27
N ILE A 15 -5.38 0.25 2.10
CA ILE A 15 -5.63 1.16 0.97
C ILE A 15 -6.97 0.83 0.29
N GLY A 16 -7.26 -0.46 0.11
CA GLY A 16 -8.43 -0.93 -0.63
C GLY A 16 -9.75 -0.46 -0.04
N SER A 17 -9.91 -0.50 1.28
CA SER A 17 -11.15 -0.05 1.93
C SER A 17 -11.43 1.43 1.67
N ARG A 18 -10.39 2.27 1.60
CA ARG A 18 -10.52 3.71 1.28
C ARG A 18 -10.82 3.92 -0.20
N LEU A 19 -10.18 3.17 -1.08
CA LEU A 19 -10.47 3.19 -2.51
C LEU A 19 -11.92 2.79 -2.78
N VAL A 20 -12.40 1.70 -2.17
CA VAL A 20 -13.78 1.22 -2.32
C VAL A 20 -14.77 2.32 -1.92
N ASN A 21 -14.55 2.98 -0.78
CA ASN A 21 -15.37 4.12 -0.35
C ASN A 21 -15.35 5.26 -1.39
N ALA A 22 -14.18 5.64 -1.90
CA ALA A 22 -14.06 6.70 -2.90
C ALA A 22 -14.75 6.35 -4.24
N LEU A 23 -14.61 5.12 -4.71
CA LEU A 23 -15.25 4.63 -5.94
C LEU A 23 -16.78 4.60 -5.81
N VAL A 24 -17.30 4.07 -4.69
CA VAL A 24 -18.74 4.06 -4.40
C VAL A 24 -19.28 5.48 -4.31
N GLY A 25 -18.60 6.36 -3.58
CA GLY A 25 -18.99 7.77 -3.45
C GLY A 25 -19.03 8.52 -4.79
N ALA A 26 -18.22 8.09 -5.76
CA ALA A 26 -18.21 8.62 -7.12
C ALA A 26 -19.14 7.87 -8.10
N GLY A 27 -20.03 7.00 -7.58
CA GLY A 27 -21.09 6.34 -8.33
C GLY A 27 -20.69 5.09 -9.12
N ALA A 28 -19.51 4.53 -8.87
CA ALA A 28 -19.09 3.28 -9.50
C ALA A 28 -19.72 2.06 -8.80
N ARG A 29 -19.95 1.00 -9.57
CA ARG A 29 -20.23 -0.34 -9.02
C ARG A 29 -18.91 -1.01 -8.70
N VAL A 30 -18.71 -1.43 -7.46
CA VAL A 30 -17.42 -2.00 -7.03
C VAL A 30 -17.56 -3.48 -6.75
N ARG A 31 -16.72 -4.29 -7.38
CA ARG A 31 -16.57 -5.72 -7.11
C ARG A 31 -15.24 -5.97 -6.42
N ILE A 32 -15.25 -6.68 -5.30
CA ILE A 32 -14.07 -6.89 -4.45
C ILE A 32 -13.70 -8.36 -4.44
N ALA A 33 -12.45 -8.67 -4.77
CA ALA A 33 -11.88 -9.99 -4.53
C ALA A 33 -11.32 -10.08 -3.11
N THR A 34 -11.71 -11.13 -2.38
CA THR A 34 -11.15 -11.49 -1.08
C THR A 34 -10.87 -12.99 -1.04
N ARG A 35 -9.93 -13.42 -0.18
CA ARG A 35 -9.72 -14.86 0.09
C ARG A 35 -10.70 -15.42 1.12
N ARG A 36 -11.28 -14.54 1.94
CA ARG A 36 -12.24 -14.88 2.98
C ARG A 36 -13.28 -13.78 3.07
N ARG A 37 -14.55 -14.12 2.87
CA ARG A 37 -15.66 -13.15 2.90
C ARG A 37 -15.73 -12.36 4.21
N GLU A 38 -15.33 -12.97 5.33
CA GLU A 38 -15.31 -12.32 6.64
C GLU A 38 -14.43 -11.07 6.72
N HIS A 39 -13.36 -10.98 5.92
CA HIS A 39 -12.49 -9.80 5.90
C HIS A 39 -13.20 -8.57 5.35
N ALA A 40 -14.26 -8.75 4.56
CA ALA A 40 -15.05 -7.67 3.96
C ALA A 40 -16.16 -7.16 4.89
N ARG A 41 -16.30 -7.67 6.12
CA ARG A 41 -17.37 -7.27 7.07
C ARG A 41 -17.43 -5.76 7.29
N HIS A 42 -16.28 -5.09 7.35
CA HIS A 42 -16.20 -3.63 7.53
C HIS A 42 -16.67 -2.82 6.31
N LEU A 43 -16.93 -3.47 5.18
CA LEU A 43 -17.48 -2.87 3.95
C LEU A 43 -18.94 -3.28 3.70
N ALA A 44 -19.55 -4.05 4.60
CA ALA A 44 -20.89 -4.63 4.39
C ALA A 44 -22.01 -3.59 4.24
N THR A 45 -21.80 -2.36 4.71
CA THR A 45 -22.75 -1.25 4.58
C THR A 45 -22.66 -0.54 3.23
N LEU A 46 -21.65 -0.84 2.41
CA LEU A 46 -21.48 -0.26 1.08
C LEU A 46 -22.15 -1.15 0.03
N PRO A 47 -22.71 -0.58 -1.05
CA PRO A 47 -23.29 -1.34 -2.16
C PRO A 47 -22.19 -1.96 -3.04
N VAL A 48 -21.50 -2.98 -2.51
CA VAL A 48 -20.38 -3.66 -3.16
C VAL A 48 -20.67 -5.14 -3.40
N GLU A 49 -20.16 -5.67 -4.49
CA GLU A 49 -20.17 -7.11 -4.78
C GLU A 49 -18.90 -7.74 -4.18
N ILE A 50 -19.04 -8.83 -3.42
CA ILE A 50 -17.90 -9.54 -2.82
C ILE A 50 -17.77 -10.91 -3.48
N ALA A 51 -16.63 -11.16 -4.10
CA ALA A 51 -16.26 -12.44 -4.66
C ALA A 51 -15.12 -13.07 -3.84
N GLU A 52 -15.30 -14.33 -3.45
CA GLU A 52 -14.25 -15.09 -2.79
C GLU A 52 -13.41 -15.83 -3.84
N LEU A 53 -12.12 -15.51 -3.92
CA LEU A 53 -11.16 -16.11 -4.86
C LEU A 53 -10.10 -16.88 -4.08
N SER A 54 -9.74 -18.07 -4.56
CA SER A 54 -8.87 -19.00 -3.82
C SER A 54 -7.51 -19.21 -4.48
N ALA A 55 -7.47 -19.32 -5.81
CA ALA A 55 -6.28 -19.71 -6.56
C ALA A 55 -5.58 -18.51 -7.20
N PHE A 56 -6.32 -17.43 -7.49
CA PHE A 56 -5.85 -16.31 -8.33
C PHE A 56 -5.27 -16.79 -9.66
N ASP A 57 -5.79 -17.89 -10.21
CA ASP A 57 -5.46 -18.33 -11.55
C ASP A 57 -6.16 -17.45 -12.61
N VAL A 58 -5.68 -17.52 -13.85
CA VAL A 58 -6.18 -16.68 -14.95
C VAL A 58 -7.68 -16.85 -15.19
N ARG A 59 -8.22 -18.08 -15.08
CA ARG A 59 -9.65 -18.35 -15.36
C ARG A 59 -10.57 -17.83 -14.27
N GLU A 60 -10.17 -18.00 -13.00
CA GLU A 60 -10.86 -17.43 -11.85
C GLU A 60 -10.84 -15.90 -11.92
N LEU A 61 -9.68 -15.31 -12.23
CA LEU A 61 -9.54 -13.87 -12.43
C LEU A 61 -10.36 -13.36 -13.62
N ALA A 62 -10.39 -14.07 -14.76
CA ALA A 62 -11.15 -13.67 -15.94
C ALA A 62 -12.65 -13.60 -15.65
N ARG A 63 -13.19 -14.61 -14.95
CA ARG A 63 -14.59 -14.59 -14.46
C ARG A 63 -14.83 -13.42 -13.49
N PHE A 64 -13.88 -13.17 -12.59
CA PHE A 64 -13.98 -12.07 -11.63
C PHE A 64 -13.97 -10.68 -12.30
N VAL A 65 -13.15 -10.46 -13.34
CA VAL A 65 -13.07 -9.15 -14.00
C VAL A 65 -14.08 -8.99 -15.14
N ALA A 66 -14.76 -10.06 -15.56
CA ALA A 66 -15.74 -10.02 -16.64
C ALA A 66 -16.78 -8.90 -16.47
N GLY A 67 -16.97 -8.11 -17.54
CA GLY A 67 -17.87 -6.96 -17.58
C GLY A 67 -17.38 -5.72 -16.79
N ALA A 68 -16.19 -5.77 -16.19
CA ALA A 68 -15.59 -4.60 -15.56
C ALA A 68 -15.03 -3.64 -16.62
N HIS A 69 -15.02 -2.35 -16.27
CA HIS A 69 -14.42 -1.29 -17.09
C HIS A 69 -12.94 -1.12 -16.77
N ALA A 70 -12.54 -1.44 -15.53
CA ALA A 70 -11.15 -1.50 -15.11
C ALA A 70 -10.98 -2.51 -13.96
N ALA A 71 -9.78 -3.08 -13.88
CA ALA A 71 -9.34 -3.85 -12.72
C ALA A 71 -8.27 -3.08 -11.94
N VAL A 72 -8.36 -3.07 -10.62
CA VAL A 72 -7.38 -2.45 -9.72
C VAL A 72 -6.73 -3.53 -8.88
N ASN A 73 -5.40 -3.61 -8.92
CA ASN A 73 -4.62 -4.53 -8.11
C ASN A 73 -3.91 -3.78 -6.97
N LEU A 74 -4.39 -3.99 -5.74
CA LEU A 74 -3.80 -3.49 -4.51
C LEU A 74 -3.16 -4.61 -3.66
N VAL A 75 -3.08 -5.83 -4.20
CA VAL A 75 -2.51 -6.95 -3.46
C VAL A 75 -0.99 -6.76 -3.37
N GLY A 76 -0.49 -6.81 -2.14
CA GLY A 76 0.93 -6.76 -1.85
C GLY A 76 1.20 -7.20 -0.42
N VAL A 77 2.37 -7.77 -0.22
CA VAL A 77 2.87 -8.15 1.11
C VAL A 77 4.23 -7.50 1.32
N LEU A 78 4.55 -7.17 2.57
CA LEU A 78 5.88 -6.68 2.94
C LEU A 78 6.83 -7.83 3.31
N HIS A 79 6.28 -9.03 3.53
CA HIS A 79 7.02 -10.24 3.89
C HIS A 79 6.58 -11.39 2.99
N GLY A 80 7.48 -11.85 2.12
CA GLY A 80 7.21 -12.91 1.14
C GLY A 80 8.11 -14.13 1.28
N GLY A 81 8.77 -14.29 2.43
CA GLY A 81 9.82 -15.29 2.61
C GLY A 81 11.15 -14.88 1.96
N ARG A 82 12.18 -15.68 2.17
CA ARG A 82 13.52 -15.45 1.60
C ARG A 82 13.70 -16.29 0.34
N GLY A 83 14.40 -15.73 -0.64
CA GLY A 83 14.79 -16.43 -1.85
C GLY A 83 15.70 -15.56 -2.72
N LYS A 84 16.14 -16.11 -3.84
CA LYS A 84 16.89 -15.39 -4.88
C LYS A 84 16.21 -15.70 -6.23
N PRO A 85 15.69 -14.70 -6.96
CA PRO A 85 15.79 -13.26 -6.70
C PRO A 85 14.92 -12.73 -5.53
N TYR A 86 13.87 -13.45 -5.13
CA TYR A 86 13.00 -13.16 -3.98
C TYR A 86 12.32 -14.46 -3.50
N GLY A 87 11.60 -14.41 -2.37
CA GLY A 87 10.86 -15.57 -1.84
C GLY A 87 9.52 -15.82 -2.55
N GLU A 88 8.97 -17.03 -2.37
CA GLU A 88 7.73 -17.50 -3.05
C GLU A 88 6.51 -16.60 -2.80
N GLY A 89 6.40 -15.99 -1.62
CA GLY A 89 5.29 -15.08 -1.32
C GLY A 89 5.34 -13.81 -2.15
N PHE A 90 6.56 -13.29 -2.40
CA PHE A 90 6.77 -12.16 -3.29
C PHE A 90 6.56 -12.55 -4.75
N GLU A 91 7.11 -13.68 -5.19
CA GLU A 91 6.92 -14.19 -6.55
C GLU A 91 5.42 -14.35 -6.87
N ARG A 92 4.69 -15.05 -6.01
CA ARG A 92 3.27 -15.32 -6.22
C ARG A 92 2.43 -14.04 -6.27
N LEU A 93 2.66 -13.09 -5.35
CA LEU A 93 1.76 -11.94 -5.16
C LEU A 93 2.19 -10.68 -5.90
N HIS A 94 3.49 -10.49 -6.15
CA HIS A 94 4.01 -9.31 -6.83
C HIS A 94 4.36 -9.58 -8.29
N VAL A 95 4.62 -10.83 -8.70
CA VAL A 95 5.03 -11.13 -10.08
C VAL A 95 3.96 -11.93 -10.81
N ALA A 96 3.62 -13.12 -10.31
CA ALA A 96 2.66 -14.00 -10.95
C ALA A 96 1.24 -13.40 -10.96
N LEU A 97 0.79 -12.80 -9.86
CA LEU A 97 -0.56 -12.23 -9.78
C LEU A 97 -0.78 -11.05 -10.76
N PRO A 98 0.08 -10.02 -10.87
CA PRO A 98 -0.10 -8.99 -11.88
C PRO A 98 -0.11 -9.53 -13.31
N ALA A 99 0.77 -10.49 -13.63
CA ALA A 99 0.81 -11.13 -14.95
C ALA A 99 -0.50 -11.90 -15.23
N ALA A 100 -0.97 -12.69 -14.26
CA ALA A 100 -2.22 -13.43 -14.36
C ALA A 100 -3.43 -12.50 -14.49
N LEU A 101 -3.45 -11.37 -13.77
CA LEU A 101 -4.50 -10.37 -13.88
C LEU A 101 -4.52 -9.71 -15.27
N ALA A 102 -3.36 -9.40 -15.84
CA ALA A 102 -3.28 -8.86 -17.19
C ALA A 102 -3.82 -9.86 -18.21
N ALA A 103 -3.39 -11.12 -18.15
CA ALA A 103 -3.91 -12.19 -19.02
C ALA A 103 -5.44 -12.34 -18.88
N ALA A 104 -5.94 -12.33 -17.64
CA ALA A 104 -7.37 -12.40 -17.36
C ALA A 104 -8.17 -11.20 -17.91
N CYS A 105 -7.61 -9.99 -17.82
CA CYS A 105 -8.24 -8.80 -18.38
C CYS A 105 -8.30 -8.89 -19.91
N ILE A 106 -7.24 -9.40 -20.55
CA ILE A 106 -7.21 -9.60 -22.00
C ILE A 106 -8.27 -10.62 -22.43
N GLU A 107 -8.34 -11.77 -21.76
CA GLU A 107 -9.33 -12.83 -22.02
C GLU A 107 -10.76 -12.30 -21.86
N ALA A 108 -11.02 -11.54 -20.80
CA ALA A 108 -12.33 -10.98 -20.49
C ALA A 108 -12.64 -9.65 -21.21
N ARG A 109 -11.74 -9.16 -22.06
CA ARG A 109 -11.82 -7.87 -22.77
C ARG A 109 -12.03 -6.65 -21.85
N VAL A 110 -11.41 -6.69 -20.66
CA VAL A 110 -11.32 -5.54 -19.77
C VAL A 110 -10.16 -4.65 -20.26
N PRO A 111 -10.42 -3.40 -20.66
CA PRO A 111 -9.43 -2.62 -21.41
C PRO A 111 -8.30 -2.09 -20.52
N ARG A 112 -8.45 -2.12 -19.19
CA ARG A 112 -7.64 -1.30 -18.30
C ARG A 112 -7.29 -1.98 -16.98
N VAL A 113 -6.01 -1.91 -16.61
CA VAL A 113 -5.47 -2.33 -15.31
C VAL A 113 -4.80 -1.17 -14.60
N LEU A 114 -5.13 -0.97 -13.33
CA LEU A 114 -4.46 -0.07 -12.41
C LEU A 114 -3.70 -0.90 -11.38
N HIS A 115 -2.42 -0.64 -11.18
CA HIS A 115 -1.56 -1.47 -10.32
C HIS A 115 -0.83 -0.65 -9.26
N MET A 116 -0.88 -1.12 -8.01
CA MET A 116 -0.12 -0.56 -6.91
C MET A 116 1.22 -1.26 -6.74
N SER A 117 2.28 -0.51 -7.00
CA SER A 117 3.66 -0.90 -6.78
C SER A 117 4.27 -0.14 -5.60
N ALA A 118 5.52 0.34 -5.71
CA ALA A 118 6.25 1.07 -4.69
C ALA A 118 7.32 1.99 -5.31
N LEU A 119 7.66 3.09 -4.63
CA LEU A 119 8.85 3.87 -4.97
C LEU A 119 10.11 2.99 -4.84
N GLY A 120 11.02 3.13 -5.80
CA GLY A 120 12.23 2.31 -5.88
C GLY A 120 12.01 0.89 -6.40
N ALA A 121 10.82 0.56 -6.92
CA ALA A 121 10.56 -0.70 -7.60
C ALA A 121 11.44 -0.81 -8.86
N ASP A 122 12.39 -1.74 -8.80
CA ASP A 122 13.39 -1.97 -9.84
C ASP A 122 13.87 -3.44 -9.74
N PRO A 123 13.87 -4.23 -10.83
CA PRO A 123 14.38 -5.60 -10.87
C PRO A 123 15.80 -5.80 -10.32
N HIS A 124 16.60 -4.73 -10.28
CA HIS A 124 17.98 -4.71 -9.78
C HIS A 124 18.13 -4.04 -8.41
N ALA A 125 17.03 -3.65 -7.76
CA ALA A 125 17.05 -3.07 -6.42
C ALA A 125 17.71 -4.00 -5.38
N PRO A 126 18.30 -3.46 -4.30
CA PRO A 126 18.94 -4.28 -3.25
C PRO A 126 17.93 -5.13 -2.46
N SER A 127 16.65 -4.72 -2.39
CA SER A 127 15.58 -5.42 -1.68
C SER A 127 14.82 -6.41 -2.57
N MET A 128 14.55 -7.61 -2.04
CA MET A 128 13.64 -8.61 -2.63
C MET A 128 12.25 -8.01 -2.88
N TYR A 129 11.70 -7.25 -1.92
CA TYR A 129 10.43 -6.55 -2.09
C TYR A 129 10.46 -5.63 -3.32
N LEU A 130 11.46 -4.74 -3.41
CA LEU A 130 11.58 -3.79 -4.54
C LEU A 130 11.83 -4.49 -5.88
N ARG A 131 12.65 -5.55 -5.91
CA ARG A 131 12.84 -6.38 -7.12
C ARG A 131 11.55 -7.03 -7.58
N SER A 132 10.83 -7.68 -6.67
CA SER A 132 9.57 -8.35 -6.99
C SER A 132 8.50 -7.38 -7.50
N LYS A 133 8.45 -6.16 -6.95
CA LYS A 133 7.57 -5.09 -7.44
C LYS A 133 8.00 -4.62 -8.83
N GLY A 134 9.30 -4.46 -9.07
CA GLY A 134 9.86 -4.11 -10.38
C GLY A 134 9.54 -5.14 -11.46
N ASP A 135 9.72 -6.44 -11.16
CA ASP A 135 9.39 -7.54 -12.08
C ASP A 135 7.88 -7.59 -12.38
N GLY A 136 7.03 -7.39 -11.37
CA GLY A 136 5.58 -7.28 -11.53
C GLY A 136 5.15 -6.14 -12.43
N GLU A 137 5.76 -4.96 -12.26
CA GLU A 137 5.53 -3.82 -13.13
C GLU A 137 5.98 -4.10 -14.57
N ALA A 138 7.14 -4.71 -14.76
CA ALA A 138 7.68 -5.03 -16.09
C ALA A 138 6.71 -5.92 -16.89
N ALA A 139 6.08 -6.91 -16.24
CA ALA A 139 5.08 -7.76 -16.88
C ALA A 139 3.86 -6.97 -17.38
N LEU A 140 3.39 -5.98 -16.61
CA LEU A 140 2.29 -5.11 -17.00
C LEU A 140 2.71 -4.12 -18.10
N HIS A 141 3.88 -3.52 -17.97
CA HIS A 141 4.43 -2.59 -18.96
C HIS A 141 4.64 -3.25 -20.32
N ALA A 142 5.02 -4.53 -20.36
CA ALA A 142 5.11 -5.28 -21.61
C ALA A 142 3.75 -5.35 -22.35
N GLN A 143 2.64 -5.55 -21.62
CA GLN A 143 1.30 -5.57 -22.22
C GLN A 143 0.86 -4.18 -22.69
N ALA A 144 1.22 -3.13 -21.96
CA ALA A 144 0.96 -1.75 -22.35
C ALA A 144 1.75 -1.33 -23.59
N ALA A 145 3.04 -1.69 -23.66
CA ALA A 145 3.90 -1.39 -24.81
C ALA A 145 3.43 -2.10 -26.09
N ALA A 146 2.86 -3.30 -25.95
CA ALA A 146 2.23 -4.03 -27.04
C ALA A 146 0.87 -3.45 -27.47
N GLY A 147 0.33 -2.44 -26.77
CA GLY A 147 -0.97 -1.85 -27.05
C GLY A 147 -2.16 -2.77 -26.72
N VAL A 148 -1.92 -3.83 -25.94
CA VAL A 148 -2.92 -4.85 -25.62
C VAL A 148 -3.79 -4.43 -24.44
N LEU A 149 -3.24 -3.66 -23.51
CA LEU A 149 -3.90 -3.27 -22.27
C LEU A 149 -3.48 -1.86 -21.83
N ASP A 150 -4.45 -1.03 -21.45
CA ASP A 150 -4.12 0.24 -20.81
C ASP A 150 -3.69 0.01 -19.37
N VAL A 151 -2.44 0.31 -19.04
CA VAL A 151 -1.90 0.14 -17.70
C VAL A 151 -1.63 1.48 -17.04
N THR A 152 -2.09 1.65 -15.80
CA THR A 152 -1.68 2.77 -14.93
C THR A 152 -0.98 2.20 -13.69
N VAL A 153 0.26 2.60 -13.43
CA VAL A 153 1.02 2.14 -12.26
C VAL A 153 1.15 3.26 -11.24
N PHE A 154 0.98 2.95 -9.96
CA PHE A 154 1.23 3.86 -8.85
C PHE A 154 2.40 3.34 -8.02
N ARG A 155 3.41 4.19 -7.83
CA ARG A 155 4.59 3.95 -6.99
C ARG A 155 4.54 4.87 -5.78
N PRO A 156 3.87 4.47 -4.68
CA PRO A 156 3.83 5.26 -3.47
C PRO A 156 5.11 5.14 -2.65
N SER A 157 5.39 6.20 -1.89
CA SER A 157 6.22 6.11 -0.70
C SER A 157 5.50 5.34 0.41
N ILE A 158 5.99 5.43 1.65
CA ILE A 158 5.30 4.87 2.81
C ILE A 158 3.90 5.49 2.96
N VAL A 159 2.87 4.65 2.94
CA VAL A 159 1.48 5.11 3.06
C VAL A 159 1.07 5.12 4.53
N PHE A 160 0.54 6.25 5.01
CA PHE A 160 0.13 6.42 6.41
C PHE A 160 -1.36 6.80 6.54
N GLY A 161 -1.94 6.61 7.72
CA GLY A 161 -3.33 6.95 8.01
C GLY A 161 -3.97 6.01 9.03
N PRO A 162 -5.26 6.22 9.37
CA PRO A 162 -5.93 5.41 10.39
C PRO A 162 -5.87 3.90 10.09
N GLY A 163 -5.13 3.16 10.91
CA GLY A 163 -4.90 1.71 10.75
C GLY A 163 -3.59 1.33 10.06
N ASP A 164 -2.69 2.27 9.76
CA ASP A 164 -1.37 1.97 9.21
C ASP A 164 -0.51 1.18 10.21
N ALA A 165 0.37 0.31 9.71
CA ALA A 165 1.27 -0.49 10.54
C ALA A 165 2.61 0.21 10.83
N PHE A 166 2.86 1.41 10.30
CA PHE A 166 4.15 2.09 10.37
C PHE A 166 4.22 3.04 11.57
N LEU A 167 3.47 4.15 11.55
CA LEU A 167 3.43 5.12 12.65
C LEU A 167 2.78 4.54 13.90
N ASN A 168 1.71 3.74 13.77
CA ASN A 168 1.07 3.11 14.93
C ASN A 168 2.01 2.13 15.65
N THR A 169 2.90 1.45 14.93
CA THR A 169 3.88 0.54 15.55
C THR A 169 4.92 1.33 16.35
N PHE A 170 5.46 2.43 15.81
CA PHE A 170 6.40 3.27 16.56
C PHE A 170 5.74 3.99 17.74
N ALA A 171 4.49 4.41 17.59
CA ALA A 171 3.69 4.97 18.69
C ALA A 171 3.48 3.92 19.80
N ARG A 172 3.15 2.68 19.45
CA ARG A 172 2.99 1.57 20.41
C ARG A 172 4.31 1.22 21.10
N LEU A 173 5.41 1.12 20.36
CA LEU A 173 6.73 0.83 20.92
C LEU A 173 7.15 1.88 21.96
N GLN A 174 6.92 3.16 21.67
CA GLN A 174 7.32 4.25 22.57
C GLN A 174 6.44 4.36 23.83
N ARG A 175 5.21 3.83 23.79
CA ARG A 175 4.37 3.70 25.00
C ARG A 175 4.87 2.61 25.95
N ILE A 176 5.48 1.56 25.41
CA ILE A 176 5.84 0.36 26.18
C ILE A 176 7.32 0.41 26.61
N PHE A 177 8.20 0.88 25.73
CA PHE A 177 9.64 0.81 25.94
C PHE A 177 10.25 2.20 26.15
N PRO A 178 11.11 2.38 27.17
CA PRO A 178 11.80 3.66 27.42
C PRO A 178 12.90 3.96 26.38
N VAL A 179 13.32 2.94 25.62
CA VAL A 179 14.37 3.03 24.60
C VAL A 179 13.88 2.33 23.34
N VAL A 180 14.06 2.97 22.18
CA VAL A 180 13.77 2.39 20.87
C VAL A 180 15.06 2.28 20.06
N PRO A 181 15.59 1.08 19.83
CA PRO A 181 16.70 0.89 18.91
C PRO A 181 16.20 1.08 17.47
N LEU A 182 16.86 1.97 16.72
CA LEU A 182 16.45 2.35 15.36
C LEU A 182 17.56 2.06 14.36
N ALA A 183 17.27 1.14 13.45
CA ALA A 183 18.09 0.88 12.27
C ALA A 183 17.83 1.93 11.18
N MET A 184 18.84 2.26 10.39
CA MET A 184 18.75 3.18 9.25
C MET A 184 18.03 4.52 9.59
N PRO A 185 18.42 5.22 10.67
CA PRO A 185 17.72 6.43 11.13
C PRO A 185 17.66 7.55 10.08
N ASP A 186 18.64 7.60 9.18
CA ASP A 186 18.75 8.59 8.11
C ASP A 186 18.01 8.21 6.82
N ALA A 187 17.34 7.05 6.77
CA ALA A 187 16.58 6.64 5.60
C ALA A 187 15.52 7.70 5.26
N LEU A 188 15.53 8.15 4.00
CA LEU A 188 14.64 9.21 3.52
C LEU A 188 13.34 8.62 3.01
N MET A 189 12.23 9.22 3.44
CA MET A 189 10.87 8.80 3.09
C MET A 189 10.00 10.03 2.88
N GLN A 190 9.01 9.94 1.99
CA GLN A 190 8.07 11.03 1.70
C GLN A 190 6.62 10.55 1.93
N PRO A 191 6.20 10.36 3.20
CA PRO A 191 4.96 9.66 3.55
C PRO A 191 3.74 10.28 2.88
N ILE A 192 2.87 9.45 2.31
CA ILE A 192 1.63 9.90 1.67
C ILE A 192 0.40 9.37 2.40
N TYR A 193 -0.63 10.21 2.51
CA TYR A 193 -1.87 9.84 3.18
C TYR A 193 -2.65 8.82 2.35
N VAL A 194 -3.15 7.76 3.00
CA VAL A 194 -3.94 6.70 2.37
C VAL A 194 -5.19 7.21 1.66
N GLY A 195 -5.82 8.29 2.15
CA GLY A 195 -6.97 8.90 1.50
C GLY A 195 -6.60 9.53 0.16
N ASP A 196 -5.46 10.20 0.08
CA ASP A 196 -4.97 10.80 -1.17
C ASP A 196 -4.58 9.72 -2.18
N VAL A 197 -3.94 8.64 -1.73
CA VAL A 197 -3.64 7.48 -2.59
C VAL A 197 -4.92 6.88 -3.16
N ALA A 198 -5.93 6.64 -2.32
CA ALA A 198 -7.23 6.13 -2.75
C ALA A 198 -7.92 7.06 -3.74
N GLN A 199 -7.90 8.37 -3.48
CA GLN A 199 -8.50 9.37 -4.36
C GLN A 199 -7.76 9.47 -5.70
N ALA A 200 -6.43 9.39 -5.71
CA ALA A 200 -5.63 9.39 -6.93
C ALA A 200 -5.99 8.20 -7.84
N ILE A 201 -6.14 7.01 -7.27
CA ILE A 201 -6.54 5.81 -8.03
C ILE A 201 -7.97 5.94 -8.54
N ALA A 202 -8.91 6.41 -7.71
CA ALA A 202 -10.30 6.65 -8.14
C ALA A 202 -10.38 7.68 -9.27
N ASN A 203 -9.63 8.78 -9.17
CA ASN A 203 -9.54 9.79 -10.21
C ASN A 203 -8.93 9.22 -11.50
N ALA A 204 -7.89 8.39 -11.38
CA ALA A 204 -7.29 7.73 -12.52
C ALA A 204 -8.27 6.79 -13.22
N CYS A 205 -9.08 6.00 -12.49
CA CYS A 205 -10.14 5.19 -13.10
C CYS A 205 -11.08 6.01 -13.99
N ALA A 206 -11.36 7.26 -13.63
CA ALA A 206 -12.23 8.17 -14.36
C ALA A 206 -11.57 8.90 -15.53
N ARG A 207 -10.24 8.97 -15.59
CA ARG A 207 -9.49 9.89 -16.49
C ARG A 207 -8.65 9.12 -17.50
N ASP A 208 -8.94 9.30 -18.79
CA ASP A 208 -8.17 8.67 -19.87
C ASP A 208 -6.71 9.17 -19.95
N ALA A 209 -6.46 10.41 -19.52
CA ALA A 209 -5.12 11.00 -19.46
C ALA A 209 -4.12 10.22 -18.56
N THR A 210 -4.59 9.25 -17.79
CA THR A 210 -3.78 8.42 -16.89
C THR A 210 -3.46 7.03 -17.44
N ARG A 211 -3.97 6.68 -18.63
CA ARG A 211 -3.65 5.42 -19.33
C ARG A 211 -2.20 5.41 -19.80
N GLY A 212 -1.53 4.27 -19.67
CA GLY A 212 -0.14 4.08 -20.09
C GLY A 212 0.91 4.78 -19.22
N LYS A 213 0.54 5.30 -18.05
CA LYS A 213 1.41 6.13 -17.21
C LYS A 213 1.77 5.48 -15.88
N THR A 214 2.98 5.80 -15.41
CA THR A 214 3.46 5.47 -14.06
C THR A 214 3.54 6.74 -13.23
N TYR A 215 2.96 6.70 -12.04
CA TYR A 215 2.87 7.84 -11.14
C TYR A 215 3.58 7.57 -9.83
N GLU A 216 4.47 8.48 -9.45
CA GLU A 216 5.04 8.51 -8.11
C GLU A 216 4.06 9.22 -7.16
N LEU A 217 3.85 8.65 -5.97
CA LEU A 217 2.94 9.19 -4.97
C LEU A 217 3.69 9.43 -3.65
N GLY A 218 3.78 10.69 -3.24
CA GLY A 218 4.46 11.12 -2.02
C GLY A 218 3.77 12.33 -1.39
N GLY A 219 3.95 12.49 -0.10
CA GLY A 219 3.42 13.64 0.64
C GLY A 219 4.16 14.95 0.36
N PRO A 220 3.74 16.06 0.98
CA PRO A 220 4.30 17.38 0.70
C PRO A 220 5.72 17.58 1.24
N ARG A 221 6.22 16.68 2.11
CA ARG A 221 7.53 16.82 2.77
C ARG A 221 8.26 15.49 2.84
N THR A 222 9.58 15.54 2.68
CA THR A 222 10.51 14.45 2.94
C THR A 222 10.97 14.46 4.40
N TYR A 223 11.05 13.28 5.00
CA TYR A 223 11.48 13.06 6.38
C TYR A 223 12.56 11.98 6.42
N ARG A 224 13.41 12.06 7.43
CA ARG A 224 14.21 10.92 7.89
C ARG A 224 13.34 9.99 8.72
N LEU A 225 13.65 8.69 8.71
CA LEU A 225 12.98 7.70 9.55
C LEU A 225 12.98 8.11 11.02
N GLU A 226 14.11 8.62 11.53
CA GLU A 226 14.20 9.10 12.92
C GLU A 226 13.23 10.25 13.21
N GLU A 227 13.01 11.18 12.28
CA GLU A 227 12.05 12.27 12.46
C GLU A 227 10.63 11.75 12.62
N LEU A 228 10.25 10.73 11.82
CA LEU A 228 8.94 10.09 11.87
C LEU A 228 8.75 9.33 13.19
N VAL A 229 9.76 8.60 13.65
CA VAL A 229 9.72 7.90 14.95
C VAL A 229 9.56 8.91 16.09
N ARG A 230 10.37 9.98 16.11
CA ARG A 230 10.25 11.04 17.14
C ARG A 230 8.86 11.70 17.09
N TYR A 231 8.33 11.93 15.90
CA TYR A 231 7.02 12.54 15.73
C TYR A 231 5.90 11.63 16.28
N ALA A 232 5.92 10.33 15.97
CA ALA A 232 4.97 9.37 16.53
C ALA A 232 4.99 9.34 18.06
N GLY A 233 6.18 9.46 18.67
CA GLY A 233 6.34 9.54 20.13
C GLY A 233 5.69 10.78 20.72
N ARG A 234 5.96 11.95 20.13
CA ARG A 234 5.34 13.23 20.53
C ARG A 234 3.81 13.15 20.52
N LEU A 235 3.21 12.52 19.49
CA LEU A 235 1.75 12.40 19.37
C LEU A 235 1.12 11.55 20.48
N VAL A 236 1.83 10.55 21.01
CA VAL A 236 1.35 9.73 22.13
C VAL A 236 1.81 10.24 23.50
N GLY A 237 2.47 11.39 23.56
CA GLY A 237 2.99 11.95 24.81
C GLY A 237 4.16 11.17 25.42
N HIS A 238 4.82 10.30 24.65
CA HIS A 238 5.95 9.50 25.12
C HIS A 238 7.18 9.76 24.26
N SER A 239 8.30 10.11 24.89
CA SER A 239 9.57 10.37 24.19
C SER A 239 10.59 9.32 24.58
N ALA A 240 10.46 8.11 24.04
CA ALA A 240 11.47 7.08 24.25
C ALA A 240 12.82 7.55 23.69
N ARG A 241 13.91 7.18 24.35
CA ARG A 241 15.26 7.48 23.86
C ARG A 241 15.51 6.66 22.60
N ILE A 242 15.74 7.32 21.46
CA ILE A 242 16.11 6.65 20.22
C ILE A 242 17.60 6.34 20.26
N VAL A 243 17.95 5.06 20.11
CA VAL A 243 19.33 4.59 20.01
C VAL A 243 19.58 4.17 18.57
N ARG A 244 20.46 4.91 17.90
CA ARG A 244 20.85 4.62 16.51
C ARG A 244 21.66 3.32 16.49
N LEU A 245 21.20 2.33 15.75
CA LEU A 245 21.92 1.07 15.63
C LEU A 245 22.95 1.14 14.49
N PRO A 246 24.21 0.74 14.74
CA PRO A 246 25.15 0.42 13.68
C PRO A 246 24.61 -0.69 12.77
N ASP A 247 24.95 -0.65 11.49
CA ASP A 247 24.45 -1.57 10.47
C ASP A 247 24.61 -3.05 10.83
N ALA A 248 25.73 -3.42 11.46
CA ALA A 248 25.98 -4.79 11.89
C ALA A 248 24.95 -5.26 12.93
N LEU A 249 24.64 -4.42 13.92
CA LEU A 249 23.64 -4.72 14.94
C LEU A 249 22.22 -4.71 14.38
N ALA A 250 21.91 -3.78 13.47
CA ALA A 250 20.64 -3.76 12.76
C ALA A 250 20.41 -5.07 11.97
N ARG A 251 21.43 -5.53 11.22
CA ARG A 251 21.35 -6.78 10.46
C ARG A 251 21.22 -8.00 11.36
N LEU A 252 21.92 -8.02 12.50
CA LEU A 252 21.79 -9.08 13.50
C LEU A 252 20.37 -9.11 14.10
N GLN A 253 19.85 -7.95 14.51
CA GLN A 253 18.49 -7.83 15.04
C GLN A 253 17.45 -8.32 14.03
N ALA A 254 17.55 -7.90 12.77
CA ALA A 254 16.66 -8.34 11.72
C ALA A 254 16.77 -9.86 11.44
N CYS A 255 17.97 -10.44 11.55
CA CYS A 255 18.17 -11.88 11.43
C CYS A 255 17.45 -12.64 12.55
N VAL A 256 17.55 -12.15 13.80
CA VAL A 256 16.85 -12.75 14.94
C VAL A 256 15.33 -12.68 14.77
N PHE A 257 14.79 -11.52 14.36
CA PHE A 257 13.34 -11.38 14.13
C PHE A 257 12.82 -12.28 13.00
N GLU A 258 13.60 -12.50 11.94
CA GLU A 258 13.25 -13.42 10.85
C GLU A 258 13.13 -14.89 11.33
N MET A 259 13.80 -15.26 12.44
CA MET A 259 13.77 -16.63 12.98
C MET A 259 12.64 -16.86 14.00
N LEU A 260 11.98 -15.79 14.46
CA LEU A 260 10.89 -15.90 15.42
C LEU A 260 9.58 -16.32 14.73
N PRO A 261 8.73 -17.11 15.40
CA PRO A 261 7.44 -17.50 14.84
C PRO A 261 6.51 -16.28 14.69
N GLY A 262 5.83 -16.17 13.55
CA GLY A 262 4.91 -15.09 13.22
C GLY A 262 5.43 -14.14 12.14
N GLU A 263 4.73 -13.03 11.92
CA GLU A 263 5.20 -11.99 11.01
C GLU A 263 6.29 -11.15 11.68
N PRO A 264 7.50 -11.05 11.08
CA PRO A 264 8.60 -10.32 11.67
C PRO A 264 8.31 -8.81 11.71
N MET A 265 8.74 -8.15 12.78
CA MET A 265 8.63 -6.69 12.89
C MET A 265 9.58 -5.96 11.93
N ILE A 266 10.77 -6.54 11.73
CA ILE A 266 11.80 -6.03 10.83
C ILE A 266 12.56 -7.20 10.24
N THR A 267 12.83 -7.13 8.94
CA THR A 267 13.61 -8.12 8.19
C THR A 267 14.83 -7.47 7.56
N ARG A 268 15.81 -8.29 7.16
CA ARG A 268 16.97 -7.84 6.40
C ARG A 268 16.56 -7.24 5.06
N ASP A 269 15.42 -7.67 4.53
CA ASP A 269 14.84 -7.08 3.33
C ASP A 269 14.31 -5.66 3.58
N ASN A 270 13.67 -5.41 4.72
CA ASN A 270 13.26 -4.04 5.08
C ASN A 270 14.48 -3.12 5.22
N LEU A 271 15.59 -3.61 5.80
CA LEU A 271 16.84 -2.83 5.87
C LEU A 271 17.39 -2.51 4.47
N ALA A 272 17.39 -3.49 3.56
CA ALA A 272 17.80 -3.27 2.18
C ALA A 272 16.87 -2.28 1.47
N SER A 273 15.55 -2.33 1.72
CA SER A 273 14.61 -1.36 1.17
C SER A 273 14.85 0.05 1.73
N LEU A 274 15.17 0.18 3.02
CA LEU A 274 15.47 1.46 3.67
C LEU A 274 16.79 2.09 3.21
N SER A 275 17.70 1.31 2.61
CA SER A 275 18.90 1.88 1.96
C SER A 275 18.62 2.61 0.65
N VAL A 276 17.41 2.44 0.08
CA VAL A 276 16.96 3.16 -1.10
C VAL A 276 16.05 4.31 -0.65
N PRO A 277 16.34 5.57 -1.01
CA PRO A 277 15.47 6.70 -0.69
C PRO A 277 14.07 6.51 -1.28
N SER A 278 13.03 6.61 -0.44
CA SER A 278 11.62 6.51 -0.86
C SER A 278 11.04 7.92 -1.03
N VAL A 279 11.59 8.66 -2.00
CA VAL A 279 11.28 10.06 -2.28
C VAL A 279 10.96 10.21 -3.76
N MET A 280 9.97 11.04 -4.09
CA MET A 280 9.60 11.33 -5.47
C MET A 280 10.71 12.09 -6.19
N THR A 281 10.83 11.85 -7.48
CA THR A 281 11.76 12.54 -8.39
C THR A 281 11.22 13.88 -8.88
N GLY A 282 9.91 14.08 -8.82
CA GLY A 282 9.22 15.30 -9.26
C GLY A 282 7.97 15.60 -8.45
N PRO A 283 7.20 16.64 -8.83
CA PRO A 283 5.93 16.95 -8.18
C PRO A 283 4.88 15.88 -8.49
N ILE A 284 3.82 15.87 -7.68
CA ILE A 284 2.68 15.00 -7.95
C ILE A 284 2.01 15.38 -9.28
N ALA A 285 1.65 14.37 -10.06
CA ALA A 285 1.08 14.62 -11.38
C ALA A 285 -0.30 15.30 -11.27
N PRO A 286 -0.50 16.45 -11.94
CA PRO A 286 -1.72 17.26 -11.79
C PRO A 286 -2.97 16.53 -12.27
N GLU A 287 -2.85 15.63 -13.25
CA GLU A 287 -3.96 14.82 -13.75
C GLU A 287 -4.46 13.77 -12.76
N LEU A 288 -3.79 13.56 -11.62
CA LEU A 288 -4.33 12.77 -10.51
C LEU A 288 -5.34 13.56 -9.68
N GLY A 289 -5.36 14.90 -9.79
CA GLY A 289 -6.36 15.76 -9.16
C GLY A 289 -6.40 15.65 -7.64
N ILE A 290 -5.23 15.50 -7.00
CA ILE A 290 -5.10 15.45 -5.55
C ILE A 290 -4.10 16.51 -5.07
N THR A 291 -4.30 16.98 -3.84
CA THR A 291 -3.37 17.82 -3.11
C THR A 291 -2.93 17.06 -1.87
N PRO A 292 -1.68 16.58 -1.80
CA PRO A 292 -1.24 15.72 -0.70
C PRO A 292 -1.39 16.38 0.66
N ALA A 293 -2.13 15.73 1.56
CA ALA A 293 -2.29 16.17 2.94
C ALA A 293 -0.97 16.02 3.70
N SER A 294 -0.67 16.99 4.56
CA SER A 294 0.53 16.92 5.40
C SER A 294 0.38 15.87 6.49
N LEU A 295 1.49 15.22 6.82
CA LEU A 295 1.57 14.28 7.93
C LEU A 295 1.09 14.93 9.24
N GLU A 296 1.46 16.20 9.44
CA GLU A 296 1.13 17.00 10.62
C GLU A 296 -0.37 17.28 10.76
N SER A 297 -1.10 17.38 9.65
CA SER A 297 -2.56 17.61 9.68
C SER A 297 -3.36 16.33 9.99
N ILE A 298 -2.87 15.18 9.50
CA ILE A 298 -3.64 13.93 9.54
C ILE A 298 -3.24 13.04 10.73
N ALA A 299 -1.95 12.89 11.04
CA ALA A 299 -1.49 11.97 12.08
C ALA A 299 -2.13 12.19 13.48
N PRO A 300 -2.32 13.45 13.97
CA PRO A 300 -2.95 13.68 15.27
C PRO A 300 -4.40 13.19 15.38
N THR A 301 -5.09 12.99 14.24
CA THR A 301 -6.50 12.58 14.23
C THR A 301 -6.70 11.12 14.64
N TYR A 302 -5.66 10.27 14.50
CA TYR A 302 -5.75 8.84 14.80
C TYR A 302 -4.60 8.32 15.69
N ILE A 303 -3.53 9.09 15.88
CA ILE A 303 -2.42 8.75 16.78
C ILE A 303 -2.50 9.63 18.03
N GLY A 304 -2.68 9.00 19.19
CA GLY A 304 -2.69 9.67 20.50
C GLY A 304 -3.99 9.50 21.30
N ASP A 305 -4.06 10.12 22.48
CA ASP A 305 -5.20 10.01 23.39
C ASP A 305 -6.44 10.73 22.88
N ALA A 306 -6.29 11.72 22.00
CA ALA A 306 -7.41 12.38 21.32
C ALA A 306 -8.22 11.40 20.45
N ALA A 307 -7.56 10.45 19.79
CA ALA A 307 -8.21 9.38 19.01
C ALA A 307 -8.93 8.36 19.91
N MET A 308 -8.38 8.08 21.11
CA MET A 308 -9.09 7.30 22.14
C MET A 308 -10.31 8.05 22.68
N ARG A 309 -10.19 9.35 22.98
CA ARG A 309 -11.29 10.19 23.46
C ARG A 309 -12.38 10.37 22.40
N SER A 310 -12.04 10.48 21.11
CA SER A 310 -13.01 10.51 20.00
C SER A 310 -13.78 9.19 19.91
N ARG A 311 -13.11 8.04 20.00
CA ARG A 311 -13.77 6.72 20.05
C ARG A 311 -14.74 6.56 21.22
N PHE A 312 -14.49 7.21 22.35
CA PHE A 312 -15.42 7.24 23.50
C PHE A 312 -16.43 8.39 23.46
N SER A 313 -16.23 9.43 22.65
CA SER A 313 -17.18 10.54 22.52
C SER A 313 -18.49 10.09 21.84
N ASP A 314 -18.40 9.18 20.88
CA ASP A 314 -19.58 8.53 20.27
C ASP A 314 -20.40 7.71 21.28
N TRP A 315 -19.75 7.19 22.32
CA TRP A 315 -20.42 6.49 23.43
C TRP A 315 -21.04 7.46 24.45
N ARG A 316 -20.48 8.67 24.61
CA ARG A 316 -20.99 9.69 25.53
C ARG A 316 -22.15 10.50 24.93
N ALA A 317 -22.21 10.63 23.60
CA ALA A 317 -23.32 11.27 22.89
C ALA A 317 -24.61 10.41 22.82
N ARG A 318 -24.57 9.17 23.37
CA ARG A 318 -25.72 8.25 23.47
C ARG A 318 -26.33 8.20 24.89
N ARG A 319 -26.10 9.22 25.71
CA ARG A 319 -26.78 9.42 26.99
C ARG A 319 -27.68 10.63 26.92
#